data_AF-A0A1I3WTN1-F1
#
_entry.id   AF-A0A1I3WTN1-F1
#
_cell.length_a   1.000
_cell.length_b   1.000
_cell.length_c   1.000
_cell.angle_alpha   90.00
_cell.angle_beta   90.00
_cell.angle_gamma   90.00
#
_symmetry.space_group_name_H-M   'P 1'
#
loop_
_entity.id
_entity.type
_entity.pdbx_description
1 polymer ?
#
loop_
_entity_poly.entity_id
_entity_poly.type
_entity_poly.pdbx_seq_one_letter_code
_entity_poly.pdbx_strand_id
1 'polypeptide(L)'
;MKQSQKQPRVAPQNYLQGRKPHKIAYDDTIDQVSSMDKLADLLSLLYLVLYHVSTIWLPNCFPPMRPCHHCYITIIKPTLKKTAQTISGKESEKHIKIRVSQNNRFMPKRVSVSSWNIEKQEMNPVSVAEPMSLGDKAFNARNLNTLSQKEWILNHSLALQPQEQATWANSRLLALYGEGIQGEIETEGNLGYELGQTLDLKNFGAPLDGRALVTTITHTFSKFEWRTQLVLGSDWLQDLDTGMVPGIRGIHIGQVAENKDGPDKNHCLKVTMPILGKDNKPLQLLARLSTPFASNGSGLNLYPEEKDEVVLAFLEDDPRYPIILGAMHNPINPAPNAELNKGRGIVIKHDGKTQYLLLHPDEGIVFKEEKGEDNSKLVLKQGELLTQSSKKTEIDAKDLLLKGDNLEIRGANDVLIKGRKVKLNQ
;
A
#
# COMPACT_ATOMS: atom_id res chain seq x y z
N MET A 1 -44.08 39.11 54.64
CA MET A 1 -43.30 38.83 55.87
C MET A 1 -42.91 37.36 55.82
N LYS A 2 -41.71 37.02 55.35
CA LYS A 2 -40.43 36.87 56.07
C LYS A 2 -40.31 35.55 56.86
N GLN A 3 -39.12 34.95 56.68
CA GLN A 3 -38.44 33.83 57.38
C GLN A 3 -38.87 32.41 56.94
N SER A 4 -38.10 31.62 56.17
CA SER A 4 -36.65 31.28 56.13
C SER A 4 -36.14 30.56 57.38
N GLN A 5 -36.11 29.22 57.32
CA GLN A 5 -35.13 28.41 58.05
C GLN A 5 -34.44 27.45 57.06
N LYS A 6 -33.13 27.69 56.87
CA LYS A 6 -32.18 26.82 56.16
C LYS A 6 -31.69 25.74 57.13
N GLN A 7 -31.77 24.47 56.74
CA GLN A 7 -30.94 23.41 57.32
C GLN A 7 -29.64 23.24 56.51
N PRO A 8 -28.50 22.93 57.14
CA PRO A 8 -27.21 22.83 56.45
C PRO A 8 -27.07 21.50 55.69
N ARG A 9 -26.63 21.56 54.43
CA ARG A 9 -26.17 20.40 53.66
C ARG A 9 -24.80 19.95 54.17
N VAL A 10 -24.73 18.72 54.65
CA VAL A 10 -23.49 18.01 54.95
C VAL A 10 -22.85 17.57 53.64
N ALA A 11 -21.58 17.93 53.42
CA ALA A 11 -20.79 17.49 52.27
C ALA A 11 -20.37 16.02 52.43
N PRO A 12 -20.46 15.16 51.39
CA PRO A 12 -19.93 13.82 51.47
C PRO A 12 -18.39 13.83 51.48
N GLN A 13 -17.84 13.10 52.44
CA GLN A 13 -16.41 12.96 52.73
C GLN A 13 -15.65 12.24 51.61
N ASN A 14 -14.45 12.76 51.32
CA ASN A 14 -13.44 12.17 50.45
C ASN A 14 -12.96 10.81 50.99
N TYR A 15 -13.35 9.72 50.33
CA TYR A 15 -12.82 8.36 50.56
C TYR A 15 -11.88 7.95 49.41
N LEU A 16 -10.75 8.66 49.24
CA LEU A 16 -9.63 8.20 48.41
C LEU A 16 -8.32 8.72 49.00
N GLN A 17 -7.89 8.15 50.13
CA GLN A 17 -6.50 8.20 50.55
C GLN A 17 -6.08 6.83 51.05
N GLY A 18 -5.19 6.17 50.30
CA GLY A 18 -4.53 4.95 50.76
C GLY A 18 -4.07 4.02 49.65
N ARG A 19 -2.99 4.38 48.94
CA ARG A 19 -1.90 3.45 48.56
C ARG A 19 -0.76 4.24 47.90
N LYS A 20 0.45 4.06 48.45
CA LYS A 20 1.70 4.63 47.94
C LYS A 20 2.02 4.01 46.57
N PRO A 21 2.56 4.78 45.60
CA PRO A 21 3.01 4.21 44.33
C PRO A 21 4.24 3.33 44.55
N HIS A 22 4.17 2.07 44.11
CA HIS A 22 5.36 1.24 43.95
C HIS A 22 6.22 1.82 42.82
N LYS A 23 7.49 2.12 43.13
CA LYS A 23 8.52 2.38 42.12
C LYS A 23 8.69 1.12 41.28
N ILE A 24 8.30 1.17 40.01
CA ILE A 24 8.73 0.21 39.00
C ILE A 24 10.04 0.74 38.45
N ALA A 25 11.10 -0.07 38.53
CA ALA A 25 12.40 0.23 37.95
C ALA A 25 12.28 0.25 36.42
N TYR A 26 12.79 1.32 35.81
CA TYR A 26 13.04 1.40 34.38
C TYR A 26 14.24 0.49 34.05
N ASP A 27 14.06 -0.41 33.10
CA ASP A 27 15.17 -1.07 32.41
C ASP A 27 15.24 -0.46 31.02
N ASP A 28 16.34 0.26 30.76
CA ASP A 28 16.57 1.03 29.54
C ASP A 28 17.05 0.10 28.43
N THR A 29 16.15 -0.27 27.52
CA THR A 29 16.51 -0.66 26.14
C THR A 29 15.40 -0.20 25.19
N ILE A 30 15.47 1.08 24.80
CA ILE A 30 14.66 1.67 23.74
C ILE A 30 15.55 1.78 22.50
N ASP A 31 15.33 0.91 21.51
CA ASP A 31 15.83 1.14 20.16
C ASP A 31 15.02 2.30 19.54
N GLN A 32 15.66 3.46 19.43
CA GLN A 32 15.14 4.58 18.66
C GLN A 32 15.31 4.28 17.16
N VAL A 33 14.20 4.19 16.42
CA VAL A 33 14.21 4.26 14.96
C VAL A 33 13.34 5.42 14.53
N SER A 34 13.99 6.37 13.84
CA SER A 34 13.43 7.65 13.40
C SER A 34 12.66 7.54 12.07
N SER A 35 11.59 8.34 12.03
CA SER A 35 11.03 9.09 10.91
C SER A 35 10.37 8.36 9.71
N MET A 36 9.14 8.81 9.46
CA MET A 36 8.37 8.88 8.20
C MET A 36 7.47 7.70 7.77
N ASP A 37 7.74 6.45 8.11
CA ASP A 37 6.87 5.33 7.66
C ASP A 37 5.56 5.18 8.46
N LYS A 38 5.46 5.78 9.65
CA LYS A 38 4.34 5.55 10.60
C LYS A 38 3.10 6.43 10.39
N LEU A 39 3.14 7.40 9.48
CA LEU A 39 1.97 8.30 9.26
C LEU A 39 0.84 7.61 8.48
N ALA A 40 1.15 6.61 7.66
CA ALA A 40 0.15 5.80 6.95
C ALA A 40 -0.57 4.83 7.89
N ASP A 41 0.15 4.23 8.85
CA ASP A 41 -0.41 3.33 9.87
C ASP A 41 -1.32 4.05 10.89
N LEU A 42 -1.08 5.36 11.10
CA LEU A 42 -1.81 6.16 12.09
C LEU A 42 -3.20 6.60 11.63
N LEU A 43 -3.47 6.66 10.32
CA LEU A 43 -4.77 7.08 9.77
C LEU A 43 -5.75 5.91 9.62
N SER A 44 -5.25 4.70 9.36
CA SER A 44 -6.04 3.47 9.25
C SER A 44 -6.53 2.96 10.61
N LEU A 45 -5.72 3.09 11.67
CA LEU A 45 -6.11 2.70 13.04
C LEU A 45 -7.08 3.67 13.73
N LEU A 46 -7.05 4.96 13.38
CA LEU A 46 -7.95 5.96 13.99
C LEU A 46 -9.42 5.71 13.62
N TYR A 47 -9.68 5.11 12.45
CA TYR A 47 -11.04 4.81 11.97
C TYR A 47 -11.60 3.51 12.55
N LEU A 48 -10.75 2.53 12.88
CA LEU A 48 -11.18 1.24 13.46
C LEU A 48 -11.59 1.37 14.94
N VAL A 49 -10.92 2.24 15.70
CA VAL A 49 -11.23 2.45 17.13
C VAL A 49 -12.54 3.23 17.33
N LEU A 50 -12.93 4.09 16.38
CA LEU A 50 -14.17 4.87 16.47
C LEU A 50 -15.44 4.04 16.16
N TYR A 51 -15.32 2.88 15.50
CA TYR A 51 -16.48 2.05 15.14
C TYR A 51 -16.94 1.09 16.26
N HIS A 52 -16.20 0.97 17.36
CA HIS A 52 -16.56 0.11 18.50
C HIS A 52 -16.90 0.85 19.80
N VAL A 53 -17.10 2.17 19.73
CA VAL A 53 -17.64 2.95 20.86
C VAL A 53 -19.02 3.50 20.50
N SER A 54 -20.01 2.62 20.51
CA SER A 54 -21.42 2.99 20.71
C SER A 54 -21.95 1.99 21.74
N THR A 55 -22.31 2.34 22.98
CA THR A 55 -23.27 3.35 23.43
C THR A 55 -23.17 3.44 24.95
N ILE A 56 -22.76 4.58 25.53
CA ILE A 56 -23.25 5.04 26.85
C ILE A 56 -23.32 6.57 26.79
N TRP A 57 -24.54 7.09 26.61
CA TRP A 57 -24.85 8.51 26.75
C TRP A 57 -25.05 8.83 28.23
N LEU A 58 -24.09 9.53 28.83
CA LEU A 58 -24.29 10.33 30.05
C LEU A 58 -23.77 11.74 29.75
N PRO A 59 -24.65 12.75 29.60
CA PRO A 59 -24.22 14.09 29.23
C PRO A 59 -23.60 14.79 30.45
N ASN A 60 -22.49 15.48 30.19
CA ASN A 60 -21.80 16.42 31.09
C ASN A 60 -20.98 15.82 32.24
N CYS A 61 -19.78 15.31 31.95
CA CYS A 61 -18.67 15.23 32.94
C CYS A 61 -17.33 14.80 32.31
N PHE A 62 -16.79 15.48 31.29
CA PHE A 62 -15.36 15.34 30.93
C PHE A 62 -14.80 16.68 30.41
N PRO A 63 -13.66 17.18 30.94
CA PRO A 63 -12.96 18.32 30.36
C PRO A 63 -12.33 17.91 29.01
N PRO A 64 -12.09 18.85 28.08
CA PRO A 64 -11.59 18.55 26.75
C PRO A 64 -10.24 17.82 26.83
N MET A 65 -10.19 16.59 26.29
CA MET A 65 -8.94 15.83 26.17
C MET A 65 -7.96 16.61 25.29
N ARG A 66 -6.77 16.92 25.83
CA ARG A 66 -5.66 17.44 25.05
C ARG A 66 -5.20 16.37 24.06
N PRO A 67 -4.77 16.73 22.83
CA PRO A 67 -4.28 15.76 21.86
C PRO A 67 -3.01 15.09 22.40
N CYS A 68 -3.07 13.79 22.64
CA CYS A 68 -1.91 12.97 22.99
C CYS A 68 -0.94 12.97 21.80
N HIS A 69 0.13 13.76 21.89
CA HIS A 69 1.29 13.61 21.03
C HIS A 69 2.06 12.38 21.51
N HIS A 70 2.16 11.36 20.64
CA HIS A 70 2.73 10.01 20.84
C HIS A 70 1.71 8.93 21.27
N CYS A 71 0.92 8.46 20.31
CA CYS A 71 0.32 7.12 20.40
C CYS A 71 1.40 6.07 20.12
N TYR A 72 1.84 5.36 21.14
CA TYR A 72 2.63 4.14 20.95
C TYR A 72 1.67 2.98 20.69
N ILE A 73 1.84 2.30 19.56
CA ILE A 73 1.15 1.04 19.28
C ILE A 73 2.04 -0.08 19.83
N THR A 74 1.58 -0.76 20.87
CA THR A 74 2.26 -1.95 21.39
C THR A 74 1.68 -3.17 20.69
N ILE A 75 2.49 -3.81 19.84
CA ILE A 75 2.13 -5.08 19.20
C ILE A 75 2.49 -6.22 20.15
N ILE A 76 1.48 -6.91 20.68
CA ILE A 76 1.67 -8.07 21.55
C ILE A 76 1.70 -9.31 20.67
N LYS A 77 2.87 -9.95 20.53
CA LYS A 77 2.95 -11.27 19.87
C LYS A 77 2.26 -12.32 20.74
N PRO A 78 1.27 -13.06 20.22
CA PRO A 78 0.54 -14.05 21.02
C PRO A 78 1.49 -15.20 21.37
N THR A 79 1.88 -15.26 22.64
CA THR A 79 2.81 -16.25 23.17
C THR A 79 2.30 -16.77 24.50
N LEU A 80 2.28 -18.10 24.66
CA LEU A 80 1.90 -18.73 25.91
C LEU A 80 2.90 -18.36 27.01
N LYS A 81 2.44 -17.56 27.98
CA LYS A 81 3.20 -17.21 29.18
C LYS A 81 3.30 -18.42 30.12
N LYS A 82 4.40 -18.48 30.87
CA LYS A 82 4.63 -19.50 31.92
C LYS A 82 3.64 -19.35 33.08
N THR A 83 3.33 -18.11 33.45
CA THR A 83 2.29 -17.79 34.43
C THR A 83 0.93 -17.92 33.76
N ALA A 84 0.03 -18.70 34.36
CA ALA A 84 -1.32 -18.89 33.86
C ALA A 84 -2.32 -18.78 35.00
N GLN A 85 -3.44 -18.10 34.75
CA GLN A 85 -4.57 -18.14 35.67
C GLN A 85 -5.27 -19.48 35.49
N THR A 86 -5.51 -20.19 36.58
CA THR A 86 -6.09 -21.55 36.53
C THR A 86 -7.58 -21.48 36.82
N ILE A 87 -8.37 -22.20 36.02
CA ILE A 87 -9.76 -22.55 36.34
C ILE A 87 -9.78 -24.07 36.54
N SER A 88 -10.25 -24.50 37.70
CA SER A 88 -10.21 -25.91 38.11
C SER A 88 -11.61 -26.46 38.34
N GLY A 89 -11.94 -27.57 37.69
CA GLY A 89 -13.24 -28.25 37.86
C GLY A 89 -13.46 -28.91 39.24
N LYS A 90 -12.46 -28.88 40.13
CA LYS A 90 -12.56 -29.37 41.52
C LYS A 90 -12.85 -28.28 42.55
N GLU A 91 -12.73 -27.00 42.18
CA GLU A 91 -13.02 -25.89 43.07
C GLU A 91 -14.51 -25.51 43.02
N SER A 92 -15.04 -25.02 44.14
CA SER A 92 -16.46 -24.84 44.44
C SER A 92 -17.19 -23.74 43.66
N GLU A 93 -16.70 -23.33 42.48
CA GLU A 93 -17.44 -22.44 41.59
C GLU A 93 -18.68 -23.18 41.10
N LYS A 94 -19.85 -22.78 41.61
CA LYS A 94 -21.09 -23.54 41.44
C LYS A 94 -21.59 -23.57 40.00
N HIS A 95 -21.12 -22.66 39.14
CA HIS A 95 -21.59 -22.48 37.77
C HIS A 95 -20.45 -22.06 36.82
N ILE A 96 -19.78 -23.04 36.21
CA ILE A 96 -18.85 -22.82 35.09
C ILE A 96 -19.48 -23.45 33.84
N LYS A 97 -19.58 -22.67 32.75
CA LYS A 97 -19.90 -23.24 31.43
C LYS A 97 -18.66 -23.22 30.57
N ILE A 98 -18.36 -24.36 29.94
CA ILE A 98 -17.22 -24.48 29.02
C ILE A 98 -17.74 -25.06 27.72
N ARG A 99 -17.44 -24.39 26.62
CA ARG A 99 -17.60 -24.89 25.26
C ARG A 99 -16.25 -24.85 24.58
N VAL A 100 -15.87 -25.96 23.96
CA VAL A 100 -14.69 -26.02 23.08
C VAL A 100 -15.16 -26.46 21.71
N SER A 101 -14.74 -25.71 20.70
CA SER A 101 -15.00 -25.94 19.29
C SER A 101 -13.68 -26.25 18.59
N GLN A 102 -13.69 -27.30 17.77
CA GLN A 102 -12.58 -27.65 16.89
C GLN A 102 -13.08 -27.65 15.45
N ASN A 103 -12.46 -26.85 14.60
CA ASN A 103 -12.80 -26.69 13.20
C ASN A 103 -11.55 -26.95 12.34
N ASN A 104 -11.55 -28.04 11.57
CA ASN A 104 -10.46 -28.36 10.65
C ASN A 104 -10.85 -28.19 9.17
N ARG A 105 -11.96 -27.50 8.88
CA ARG A 105 -12.50 -27.33 7.53
C ARG A 105 -11.48 -26.71 6.57
N PHE A 106 -10.74 -25.71 7.04
CA PHE A 106 -9.82 -24.91 6.23
C PHE A 106 -8.35 -25.11 6.61
N MET A 107 -7.98 -26.22 7.25
CA MET A 107 -6.59 -26.46 7.68
C MET A 107 -5.75 -27.11 6.56
N PRO A 108 -4.78 -26.40 5.95
CA PRO A 108 -3.86 -26.98 4.97
C PRO A 108 -2.70 -27.71 5.65
N LYS A 109 -1.97 -28.53 4.89
CA LYS A 109 -0.73 -29.17 5.38
C LYS A 109 0.37 -28.14 5.67
N ARG A 110 0.43 -27.10 4.85
CA ARG A 110 1.42 -26.04 4.88
C ARG A 110 0.83 -24.79 4.27
N VAL A 111 1.19 -23.63 4.81
CA VAL A 111 0.95 -22.32 4.20
C VAL A 111 2.29 -21.75 3.78
N SER A 112 2.37 -21.23 2.57
CA SER A 112 3.51 -20.46 2.10
C SER A 112 3.05 -19.27 1.28
N VAL A 113 3.93 -18.28 1.16
CA VAL A 113 3.70 -17.06 0.38
C VAL A 113 4.84 -16.93 -0.62
N SER A 114 4.57 -16.49 -1.85
CA SER A 114 5.56 -16.10 -2.86
C SER A 114 5.21 -14.72 -3.42
N SER A 115 6.20 -13.96 -3.86
CA SER A 115 6.05 -12.60 -4.37
C SER A 115 6.85 -12.38 -5.66
N TRP A 116 6.52 -11.35 -6.43
CA TRP A 116 7.24 -11.03 -7.68
C TRP A 116 8.59 -10.36 -7.39
N ASN A 117 9.65 -10.79 -8.06
CA ASN A 117 10.95 -10.13 -8.01
C ASN A 117 11.14 -9.24 -9.24
N ILE A 118 11.12 -7.92 -9.04
CA ILE A 118 11.28 -6.95 -10.14
C ILE A 118 12.70 -7.02 -10.75
N GLU A 119 13.72 -7.23 -9.94
CA GLU A 119 15.13 -7.21 -10.40
C GLU A 119 15.48 -8.46 -11.21
N LYS A 120 14.91 -9.61 -10.85
CA LYS A 120 15.16 -10.90 -11.53
C LYS A 120 14.10 -11.32 -12.54
N GLN A 121 12.93 -10.66 -12.52
CA GLN A 121 11.75 -11.00 -13.34
C GLN A 121 11.27 -12.46 -13.16
N GLU A 122 11.26 -12.93 -11.92
CA GLU A 122 10.77 -14.25 -11.53
C GLU A 122 10.05 -14.18 -10.18
N MET A 123 9.32 -15.24 -9.81
CA MET A 123 8.75 -15.35 -8.47
C MET A 123 9.87 -15.62 -7.46
N ASN A 124 9.90 -14.87 -6.36
CA ASN A 124 10.77 -15.16 -5.22
C ASN A 124 10.48 -16.57 -4.67
N PRO A 125 11.50 -17.25 -4.11
CA PRO A 125 11.29 -18.50 -3.39
C PRO A 125 10.19 -18.37 -2.32
N VAL A 126 9.44 -19.45 -2.11
CA VAL A 126 8.36 -19.47 -1.14
C VAL A 126 8.87 -19.24 0.29
N SER A 127 8.21 -18.37 1.03
CA SER A 127 8.37 -18.22 2.47
C SER A 127 7.35 -19.12 3.15
N VAL A 128 7.84 -20.15 3.83
CA VAL A 128 6.97 -21.13 4.51
C VAL A 128 6.61 -20.63 5.89
N ALA A 129 5.33 -20.72 6.24
CA ALA A 129 4.84 -20.36 7.57
C ALA A 129 5.42 -21.30 8.64
N GLU A 130 5.88 -20.71 9.73
CA GLU A 130 6.39 -21.44 10.90
C GLU A 130 5.25 -21.76 11.87
N PRO A 131 5.06 -23.03 12.26
CA PRO A 131 4.01 -23.40 13.20
C PRO A 131 4.21 -22.74 14.57
N MET A 132 3.25 -21.91 14.97
CA MET A 132 3.19 -21.34 16.32
C MET A 132 2.17 -22.05 17.22
N SER A 133 2.33 -21.88 18.54
CA SER A 133 1.44 -22.47 19.54
C SER A 133 0.62 -21.40 20.24
N LEU A 134 -0.69 -21.44 20.04
CA LEU A 134 -1.68 -20.59 20.76
C LEU A 134 -2.27 -21.27 21.99
N GLY A 135 -2.03 -22.57 22.12
CA GLY A 135 -2.53 -23.39 23.21
C GLY A 135 -1.87 -24.76 23.24
N ASP A 136 -2.08 -25.49 24.33
CA ASP A 136 -1.63 -26.88 24.48
C ASP A 136 -2.80 -27.84 24.76
N LYS A 137 -2.54 -29.15 24.65
CA LYS A 137 -3.52 -30.22 24.86
C LYS A 137 -4.80 -29.99 24.05
N ALA A 138 -5.95 -29.81 24.70
CA ALA A 138 -7.25 -29.56 24.06
C ALA A 138 -7.23 -28.32 23.16
N PHE A 139 -6.32 -27.37 23.42
CA PHE A 139 -6.19 -26.11 22.66
C PHE A 139 -5.01 -26.08 21.70
N ASN A 140 -4.38 -27.22 21.40
CA ASN A 140 -3.28 -27.27 20.45
C ASN A 140 -3.80 -27.43 19.01
N ALA A 141 -3.90 -26.33 18.26
CA ALA A 141 -4.39 -26.34 16.88
C ALA A 141 -3.52 -27.18 15.93
N ARG A 142 -2.25 -27.42 16.29
CA ARG A 142 -1.34 -28.27 15.49
C ARG A 142 -1.73 -29.75 15.51
N ASN A 143 -2.55 -30.17 16.48
CA ASN A 143 -3.03 -31.54 16.60
C ASN A 143 -4.31 -31.77 15.78
N LEU A 144 -4.89 -30.72 15.17
CA LEU A 144 -6.04 -30.88 14.30
C LEU A 144 -5.65 -31.67 13.05
N ASN A 145 -6.39 -32.73 12.78
CA ASN A 145 -6.20 -33.51 11.56
C ASN A 145 -6.55 -32.65 10.35
N THR A 146 -5.66 -32.57 9.36
CA THR A 146 -5.97 -31.90 8.11
C THR A 146 -6.92 -32.75 7.28
N LEU A 147 -7.99 -32.15 6.75
CA LEU A 147 -8.90 -32.84 5.84
C LEU A 147 -8.27 -33.11 4.46
N SER A 148 -7.22 -32.35 4.12
CA SER A 148 -6.48 -32.46 2.87
C SER A 148 -4.98 -32.41 3.10
N GLN A 149 -4.23 -33.14 2.29
CA GLN A 149 -2.76 -33.04 2.24
C GLN A 149 -2.27 -31.91 1.32
N LYS A 150 -3.18 -31.10 0.78
CA LYS A 150 -2.84 -29.96 -0.08
C LYS A 150 -2.08 -28.89 0.72
N GLU A 151 -1.05 -28.37 0.08
CA GLU A 151 -0.33 -27.18 0.53
C GLU A 151 -1.00 -25.94 -0.08
N TRP A 152 -1.07 -24.86 0.69
CA TRP A 152 -1.55 -23.57 0.22
C TRP A 152 -0.36 -22.67 -0.08
N ILE A 153 -0.30 -22.16 -1.30
CA ILE A 153 0.69 -21.19 -1.75
C ILE A 153 -0.06 -19.93 -2.16
N LEU A 154 0.15 -18.83 -1.43
CA LEU A 154 -0.39 -17.52 -1.74
C LEU A 154 0.64 -16.79 -2.62
N ASN A 155 0.30 -16.57 -3.89
CA ASN A 155 1.18 -15.90 -4.84
C ASN A 155 0.73 -14.44 -5.00
N HIS A 156 1.65 -13.51 -4.77
CA HIS A 156 1.46 -12.09 -4.99
C HIS A 156 2.30 -11.60 -6.17
N SER A 157 1.69 -10.79 -7.02
CA SER A 157 2.35 -10.02 -8.09
C SER A 157 3.10 -8.78 -7.55
N LEU A 158 2.96 -8.50 -6.25
CA LEU A 158 3.65 -7.42 -5.56
C LEU A 158 5.12 -7.74 -5.31
N ALA A 159 5.97 -6.72 -5.31
CA ALA A 159 7.37 -6.83 -4.92
C ALA A 159 7.53 -6.68 -3.39
N LEU A 160 7.08 -7.71 -2.67
CA LEU A 160 7.15 -7.76 -1.20
C LEU A 160 8.58 -7.92 -0.71
N GLN A 161 8.90 -7.32 0.44
CA GLN A 161 10.17 -7.57 1.12
C GLN A 161 10.19 -8.99 1.72
N PRO A 162 11.35 -9.66 1.84
CA PRO A 162 11.41 -11.03 2.37
C PRO A 162 10.81 -11.18 3.77
N GLN A 163 11.04 -10.19 4.65
CA GLN A 163 10.48 -10.17 6.00
C GLN A 163 8.95 -10.04 6.00
N GLU A 164 8.42 -9.24 5.07
CA GLU A 164 6.99 -9.04 4.89
C GLU A 164 6.32 -10.33 4.39
N GLN A 165 6.93 -10.98 3.39
CA GLN A 165 6.48 -12.27 2.84
C GLN A 165 6.41 -13.36 3.92
N ALA A 166 7.43 -13.47 4.77
CA ALA A 166 7.45 -14.41 5.89
C ALA A 166 6.40 -14.06 6.96
N THR A 167 6.25 -12.79 7.29
CA THR A 167 5.25 -12.32 8.25
C THR A 167 3.83 -12.62 7.77
N TRP A 168 3.57 -12.47 6.47
CA TRP A 168 2.28 -12.79 5.87
C TRP A 168 1.96 -14.29 5.96
N ALA A 169 2.93 -15.16 5.64
CA ALA A 169 2.78 -16.61 5.76
C ALA A 169 2.46 -17.01 7.21
N ASN A 170 3.21 -16.48 8.16
CA ASN A 170 3.02 -16.72 9.60
C ASN A 170 1.65 -16.23 10.09
N SER A 171 1.24 -15.03 9.66
CA SER A 171 -0.06 -14.44 10.05
C SER A 171 -1.22 -15.27 9.53
N ARG A 172 -1.13 -15.77 8.29
CA ARG A 172 -2.16 -16.65 7.73
C ARG A 172 -2.28 -17.97 8.50
N LEU A 173 -1.16 -18.60 8.84
CA LEU A 173 -1.17 -19.83 9.63
C LEU A 173 -1.70 -19.59 11.06
N LEU A 174 -1.33 -18.47 11.67
CA LEU A 174 -1.83 -18.03 12.96
C LEU A 174 -3.35 -17.87 12.96
N ALA A 175 -3.93 -17.20 11.97
CA ALA A 175 -5.38 -17.04 11.85
C ALA A 175 -6.10 -18.39 11.70
N LEU A 176 -5.56 -19.31 10.88
CA LEU A 176 -6.10 -20.66 10.73
C LEU A 176 -6.06 -21.45 12.05
N TYR A 177 -5.02 -21.28 12.86
CA TYR A 177 -4.96 -21.88 14.19
C TYR A 177 -5.96 -21.26 15.17
N GLY A 178 -6.19 -19.95 15.08
CA GLY A 178 -7.17 -19.24 15.90
C GLY A 178 -8.63 -19.63 15.58
N GLU A 179 -8.95 -19.85 14.31
CA GLU A 179 -10.27 -20.35 13.88
C GLU A 179 -10.42 -21.84 14.20
N GLY A 180 -9.32 -22.58 14.08
CA GLY A 180 -9.35 -24.03 14.19
C GLY A 180 -9.66 -24.54 15.59
N ILE A 181 -9.31 -23.78 16.63
CA ILE A 181 -9.69 -24.10 18.01
C ILE A 181 -10.22 -22.84 18.68
N GLN A 182 -11.45 -22.92 19.17
CA GLN A 182 -12.08 -21.87 19.95
C GLN A 182 -12.60 -22.41 21.28
N GLY A 183 -12.39 -21.67 22.35
CA GLY A 183 -12.91 -21.96 23.67
C GLY A 183 -13.77 -20.81 24.18
N GLU A 184 -14.89 -21.13 24.83
CA GLU A 184 -15.78 -20.16 25.45
C GLU A 184 -16.01 -20.62 26.89
N ILE A 185 -15.58 -19.81 27.86
CA ILE A 185 -15.70 -20.10 29.29
C ILE A 185 -16.51 -19.00 29.97
N GLU A 186 -17.55 -19.37 30.69
CA GLU A 186 -18.35 -18.46 31.53
C GLU A 186 -18.11 -18.79 33.00
N THR A 187 -17.67 -17.79 33.78
CA THR A 187 -17.42 -17.89 35.23
C THR A 187 -18.31 -16.92 36.01
N GLU A 188 -18.27 -17.02 37.34
CA GLU A 188 -18.72 -15.90 38.19
C GLU A 188 -17.90 -14.64 37.88
N GLY A 189 -18.52 -13.48 38.11
CA GLY A 189 -17.94 -12.19 37.86
C GLY A 189 -16.54 -12.00 38.48
N ASN A 190 -15.55 -11.78 37.62
CA ASN A 190 -14.15 -11.64 38.00
C ASN A 190 -13.44 -10.65 37.05
N LEU A 191 -12.75 -9.65 37.61
CA LEU A 191 -11.97 -8.63 36.89
C LEU A 191 -10.48 -8.98 36.76
N GLY A 192 -10.03 -10.11 37.31
CA GLY A 192 -8.63 -10.50 37.33
C GLY A 192 -8.10 -11.06 36.01
N TYR A 193 -8.96 -11.19 34.99
CA TYR A 193 -8.58 -11.67 33.68
C TYR A 193 -8.12 -10.52 32.77
N GLU A 194 -7.03 -10.72 32.03
CA GLU A 194 -6.47 -9.79 31.06
C GLU A 194 -6.36 -10.39 29.64
N LEU A 195 -6.44 -9.54 28.61
CA LEU A 195 -6.23 -9.97 27.22
C LEU A 195 -4.78 -10.43 27.00
N GLY A 196 -4.61 -11.49 26.23
CA GLY A 196 -3.29 -12.08 25.93
C GLY A 196 -2.64 -12.80 27.14
N GLN A 197 -3.35 -12.96 28.25
CA GLN A 197 -2.91 -13.83 29.33
C GLN A 197 -3.10 -15.32 28.95
N THR A 198 -2.30 -16.20 29.55
CA THR A 198 -2.53 -17.65 29.47
C THR A 198 -3.56 -18.06 30.51
N LEU A 199 -4.63 -18.72 30.07
CA LEU A 199 -5.59 -19.42 30.91
C LEU A 199 -5.27 -20.92 30.91
N ASP A 200 -5.36 -21.57 32.07
CA ASP A 200 -5.11 -23.00 32.25
C ASP A 200 -6.36 -23.69 32.79
N LEU A 201 -7.00 -24.52 31.95
CA LEU A 201 -8.15 -25.32 32.34
C LEU A 201 -7.69 -26.69 32.84
N LYS A 202 -8.09 -27.03 34.07
CA LYS A 202 -7.65 -28.27 34.73
C LYS A 202 -8.82 -28.99 35.39
N ASN A 203 -8.74 -30.32 35.43
CA ASN A 203 -9.69 -31.19 36.11
C ASN A 203 -11.12 -31.17 35.50
N PHE A 204 -11.26 -30.79 34.23
CA PHE A 204 -12.50 -30.95 33.45
C PHE A 204 -12.46 -32.21 32.56
N GLY A 205 -11.28 -32.79 32.38
CA GLY A 205 -11.03 -34.00 31.61
C GLY A 205 -10.23 -33.73 30.34
N ALA A 206 -9.62 -34.76 29.77
CA ALA A 206 -8.70 -34.63 28.63
C ALA A 206 -9.23 -33.81 27.42
N PRO A 207 -10.55 -33.86 27.07
CA PRO A 207 -11.09 -33.05 25.97
C PRO A 207 -11.18 -31.54 26.24
N LEU A 208 -11.11 -31.11 27.50
CA LEU A 208 -11.29 -29.71 27.92
C LEU A 208 -10.05 -29.13 28.63
N ASP A 209 -9.19 -30.00 29.16
CA ASP A 209 -7.98 -29.60 29.87
C ASP A 209 -6.90 -29.10 28.90
N GLY A 210 -6.32 -27.94 29.22
CA GLY A 210 -5.26 -27.34 28.42
C GLY A 210 -5.09 -25.85 28.69
N ARG A 211 -3.99 -25.29 28.16
CA ARG A 211 -3.68 -23.87 28.23
C ARG A 211 -4.00 -23.18 26.92
N ALA A 212 -4.49 -21.95 26.97
CA ALA A 212 -4.71 -21.12 25.79
C ALA A 212 -4.65 -19.63 26.14
N LEU A 213 -4.52 -18.77 25.12
CA LEU A 213 -4.55 -17.33 25.28
C LEU A 213 -5.99 -16.80 25.31
N VAL A 214 -6.26 -15.87 26.23
CA VAL A 214 -7.52 -15.13 26.28
C VAL A 214 -7.52 -14.04 25.21
N THR A 215 -8.49 -14.10 24.31
CA THR A 215 -8.65 -13.18 23.15
C THR A 215 -9.82 -12.23 23.32
N THR A 216 -10.82 -12.58 24.13
CA THR A 216 -11.96 -11.70 24.43
C THR A 216 -12.38 -11.88 25.88
N ILE A 217 -12.76 -10.77 26.51
CA ILE A 217 -13.31 -10.73 27.86
C ILE A 217 -14.60 -9.91 27.80
N THR A 218 -15.72 -10.53 28.14
CA THR A 218 -17.03 -9.87 28.17
C THR A 218 -17.57 -9.96 29.58
N HIS A 219 -17.88 -8.81 30.19
CA HIS A 219 -18.59 -8.75 31.47
C HIS A 219 -20.07 -8.47 31.23
N THR A 220 -20.94 -9.33 31.76
CA THR A 220 -22.39 -9.12 31.73
C THR A 220 -22.88 -8.85 33.14
N PHE A 221 -23.50 -7.69 33.34
CA PHE A 221 -24.11 -7.29 34.61
C PHE A 221 -25.63 -7.32 34.47
N SER A 222 -26.29 -8.07 35.33
CA SER A 222 -27.74 -8.08 35.48
C SER A 222 -28.14 -7.68 36.90
N LYS A 223 -29.45 -7.58 37.17
CA LYS A 223 -29.96 -7.18 38.49
C LYS A 223 -29.49 -8.09 39.64
N PHE A 224 -29.18 -9.36 39.34
CA PHE A 224 -28.89 -10.37 40.37
C PHE A 224 -27.57 -11.11 40.14
N GLU A 225 -26.88 -10.84 39.04
CA GLU A 225 -25.78 -11.69 38.59
C GLU A 225 -24.75 -10.88 37.82
N TRP A 226 -23.49 -11.18 38.08
CA TRP A 226 -22.35 -10.73 37.29
C TRP A 226 -21.64 -11.95 36.75
N ARG A 227 -21.47 -12.00 35.43
CA ARG A 227 -20.77 -13.06 34.72
C ARG A 227 -19.58 -12.49 33.95
N THR A 228 -18.49 -13.25 33.92
CA THR A 228 -17.36 -13.00 33.03
C THR A 228 -17.28 -14.13 32.02
N GLN A 229 -17.35 -13.78 30.73
CA GLN A 229 -17.15 -14.70 29.62
C GLN A 229 -15.76 -14.46 29.02
N LEU A 230 -15.02 -15.55 28.84
CA LEU A 230 -13.69 -15.57 28.27
C LEU A 230 -13.75 -16.34 26.95
N VAL A 231 -13.19 -15.75 25.89
CA VAL A 231 -12.96 -16.46 24.63
C VAL A 231 -11.47 -16.79 24.50
N LEU A 232 -11.20 -17.99 24.03
CA LEU A 232 -9.90 -18.51 23.64
C LEU A 232 -9.93 -18.73 22.13
N GLY A 233 -8.90 -18.31 21.40
CA GLY A 233 -8.91 -18.34 19.92
C GLY A 233 -9.72 -17.18 19.32
N SER A 234 -9.80 -17.09 17.99
CA SER A 234 -10.45 -15.97 17.31
C SER A 234 -10.69 -16.28 15.84
N ASP A 235 -11.71 -15.66 15.25
CA ASP A 235 -11.92 -15.68 13.79
C ASP A 235 -11.15 -14.53 13.12
N TRP A 236 -9.82 -14.60 13.12
CA TRP A 236 -8.96 -13.61 12.45
C TRP A 236 -8.83 -13.83 10.94
N LEU A 237 -9.40 -14.93 10.42
CA LEU A 237 -9.22 -15.30 9.02
C LEU A 237 -9.89 -14.29 8.10
N GLN A 238 -11.08 -13.80 8.49
CA GLN A 238 -11.82 -12.80 7.74
C GLN A 238 -11.04 -11.49 7.60
N ASP A 239 -10.37 -11.04 8.66
CA ASP A 239 -9.59 -9.80 8.66
C ASP A 239 -8.41 -9.90 7.66
N LEU A 240 -7.71 -11.04 7.62
CA LEU A 240 -6.60 -11.23 6.70
C LEU A 240 -7.01 -11.32 5.22
N ASP A 241 -8.22 -11.80 4.93
CA ASP A 241 -8.73 -11.87 3.56
C ASP A 241 -9.09 -10.47 2.99
N THR A 242 -9.12 -9.42 3.83
CA THR A 242 -9.34 -8.02 3.38
C THR A 242 -8.10 -7.34 2.79
N GLY A 243 -6.94 -8.00 2.84
CA GLY A 243 -5.65 -7.48 2.35
C GLY A 243 -4.74 -7.00 3.48
N MET A 244 -3.45 -6.80 3.16
CA MET A 244 -2.43 -6.36 4.14
C MET A 244 -2.70 -4.95 4.67
N VAL A 245 -3.25 -4.12 3.81
CA VAL A 245 -3.64 -2.74 4.04
C VAL A 245 -5.01 -2.52 3.39
N PRO A 246 -5.80 -1.53 3.85
CA PRO A 246 -7.06 -1.19 3.19
C PRO A 246 -6.82 -0.92 1.70
N GLY A 247 -7.44 -1.75 0.87
CA GLY A 247 -7.24 -1.68 -0.58
C GLY A 247 -7.84 -0.43 -1.21
N ILE A 248 -7.17 0.07 -2.25
CA ILE A 248 -7.66 1.14 -3.13
C ILE A 248 -8.04 0.53 -4.48
N ARG A 249 -9.34 0.57 -4.80
CA ARG A 249 -9.88 -0.10 -5.99
C ARG A 249 -10.18 0.89 -7.10
N GLY A 250 -9.93 0.44 -8.33
CA GLY A 250 -10.24 1.19 -9.55
C GLY A 250 -9.06 2.02 -10.04
N ILE A 251 -9.37 2.98 -10.91
CA ILE A 251 -8.38 3.90 -11.49
C ILE A 251 -8.56 5.29 -10.89
N HIS A 252 -7.44 5.97 -10.68
CA HIS A 252 -7.39 7.27 -10.04
C HIS A 252 -6.64 8.27 -10.90
N ILE A 253 -6.91 9.56 -10.69
CA ILE A 253 -6.19 10.64 -11.36
C ILE A 253 -5.14 11.20 -10.41
N GLY A 254 -3.94 11.38 -10.93
CA GLY A 254 -2.84 12.04 -10.24
C GLY A 254 -2.19 13.08 -11.14
N GLN A 255 -1.25 13.81 -10.55
CA GLN A 255 -0.44 14.80 -11.26
C GLN A 255 1.03 14.53 -11.00
N VAL A 256 1.86 14.54 -12.05
CA VAL A 256 3.31 14.37 -11.91
C VAL A 256 3.89 15.50 -11.06
N ALA A 257 4.61 15.12 -10.01
CA ALA A 257 5.29 16.05 -9.12
C ALA A 257 6.67 16.42 -9.65
N GLU A 258 7.21 17.55 -9.19
CA GLU A 258 8.57 17.96 -9.51
C GLU A 258 9.57 16.86 -9.11
N ASN A 259 10.43 16.47 -10.06
CA ASN A 259 11.43 15.46 -9.83
C ASN A 259 12.76 15.82 -10.49
N LYS A 260 13.61 16.54 -9.75
CA LYS A 260 14.89 17.05 -10.24
C LYS A 260 15.89 15.96 -10.63
N ASP A 261 15.79 14.79 -10.00
CA ASP A 261 16.73 13.69 -10.19
C ASP A 261 16.29 12.72 -11.30
N GLY A 262 15.13 12.95 -11.91
CA GLY A 262 14.55 12.05 -12.91
C GLY A 262 13.96 10.75 -12.32
N PRO A 263 13.49 9.82 -13.17
CA PRO A 263 12.92 8.55 -12.71
C PRO A 263 13.92 7.71 -11.93
N ASP A 264 13.44 6.95 -10.94
CA ASP A 264 14.30 6.07 -10.12
C ASP A 264 14.79 4.82 -10.90
N LYS A 265 15.53 3.93 -10.23
CA LYS A 265 16.07 2.68 -10.83
C LYS A 265 15.00 1.75 -11.43
N ASN A 266 13.76 1.87 -10.98
CA ASN A 266 12.62 1.06 -11.42
C ASN A 266 11.73 1.81 -12.43
N HIS A 267 12.17 2.97 -12.91
CA HIS A 267 11.40 3.87 -13.75
C HIS A 267 10.14 4.41 -13.05
N CYS A 268 10.23 4.65 -11.73
CA CYS A 268 9.16 5.32 -10.98
C CYS A 268 9.26 6.84 -11.09
N LEU A 269 8.11 7.48 -11.24
CA LEU A 269 7.95 8.93 -11.19
C LEU A 269 7.24 9.33 -9.90
N LYS A 270 7.58 10.51 -9.38
CA LYS A 270 6.84 11.11 -8.28
C LYS A 270 5.50 11.64 -8.80
N VAL A 271 4.42 11.22 -8.17
CA VAL A 271 3.06 11.66 -8.48
C VAL A 271 2.36 12.14 -7.23
N THR A 272 1.49 13.12 -7.38
CA THR A 272 0.60 13.61 -6.34
C THR A 272 -0.81 13.11 -6.62
N MET A 273 -1.52 12.70 -5.57
CA MET A 273 -2.93 12.33 -5.67
C MET A 273 -3.78 13.36 -4.94
N PRO A 274 -4.59 14.17 -5.65
CA PRO A 274 -5.42 15.21 -5.02
C PRO A 274 -6.39 14.65 -3.96
N ILE A 275 -6.84 13.41 -4.14
CA ILE A 275 -7.74 12.73 -3.20
C ILE A 275 -7.06 12.30 -1.88
N LEU A 276 -5.73 12.24 -1.85
CA LEU A 276 -4.95 11.86 -0.67
C LEU A 276 -4.20 13.09 -0.18
N GLY A 277 -4.61 13.65 0.96
CA GLY A 277 -3.93 14.81 1.55
C GLY A 277 -4.60 15.33 2.81
N LYS A 278 -3.82 16.01 3.64
CA LYS A 278 -4.32 16.85 4.74
C LYS A 278 -3.86 18.28 4.49
N ASP A 279 -4.69 19.25 4.88
CA ASP A 279 -4.34 20.67 4.88
C ASP A 279 -3.82 21.18 3.52
N ASN A 280 -4.45 20.76 2.42
CA ASN A 280 -4.10 21.10 1.04
C ASN A 280 -2.68 20.67 0.59
N LYS A 281 -2.03 19.74 1.30
CA LYS A 281 -0.78 19.11 0.84
C LYS A 281 -1.09 17.73 0.26
N PRO A 282 -1.05 17.56 -1.08
CA PRO A 282 -1.28 16.26 -1.66
C PRO A 282 -0.16 15.29 -1.27
N LEU A 283 -0.52 14.04 -1.00
CA LEU A 283 0.41 12.97 -0.73
C LEU A 283 1.21 12.67 -2.01
N GLN A 284 2.52 12.58 -1.87
CA GLN A 284 3.42 12.19 -2.94
C GLN A 284 3.68 10.67 -2.88
N LEU A 285 3.54 10.02 -4.03
CA LEU A 285 3.77 8.60 -4.22
C LEU A 285 4.82 8.39 -5.32
N LEU A 286 5.55 7.28 -5.24
CA LEU A 286 6.43 6.82 -6.32
C LEU A 286 5.67 5.79 -7.15
N ALA A 287 5.31 6.15 -8.38
CA ALA A 287 4.52 5.31 -9.27
C ALA A 287 5.34 4.84 -10.47
N ARG A 288 5.33 3.54 -10.74
CA ARG A 288 6.04 2.96 -11.88
C ARG A 288 5.36 3.32 -13.19
N LEU A 289 6.10 3.74 -14.21
CA LEU A 289 5.52 4.06 -15.51
C LEU A 289 5.31 2.79 -16.37
N SER A 290 4.09 2.57 -16.84
CA SER A 290 3.81 1.63 -17.92
C SER A 290 4.09 2.29 -19.26
N THR A 291 4.91 1.66 -20.10
CA THR A 291 5.17 2.13 -21.46
C THR A 291 4.74 1.07 -22.49
N PRO A 292 4.21 1.46 -23.66
CA PRO A 292 3.80 0.52 -24.70
C PRO A 292 4.92 -0.37 -25.25
N PHE A 293 6.18 0.06 -25.11
CA PHE A 293 7.35 -0.68 -25.57
C PHE A 293 8.53 -0.45 -24.62
N ALA A 294 8.88 -1.47 -23.84
CA ALA A 294 9.99 -1.47 -22.87
C ALA A 294 10.84 -2.74 -23.03
N SER A 295 11.82 -2.71 -23.94
CA SER A 295 12.78 -3.79 -24.17
C SER A 295 14.18 -3.39 -23.70
N ASN A 296 15.09 -4.36 -23.67
CA ASN A 296 16.48 -4.13 -23.26
C ASN A 296 17.20 -3.20 -24.24
N GLY A 297 17.51 -1.98 -23.82
CA GLY A 297 18.17 -0.96 -24.64
C GLY A 297 17.33 -0.44 -25.81
N SER A 298 16.03 -0.71 -25.86
CA SER A 298 15.12 -0.26 -26.92
C SER A 298 13.73 -0.07 -26.34
N GLY A 299 13.13 1.10 -26.55
CA GLY A 299 11.84 1.40 -25.93
C GLY A 299 11.27 2.73 -26.36
N LEU A 300 10.04 2.98 -25.91
CA LEU A 300 9.38 4.26 -26.02
C LEU A 300 9.56 5.04 -24.71
N ASN A 301 10.53 5.95 -24.69
CA ASN A 301 10.86 6.76 -23.51
C ASN A 301 10.16 8.12 -23.58
N LEU A 302 8.85 8.12 -23.35
CA LEU A 302 8.03 9.32 -23.27
C LEU A 302 7.53 9.49 -21.84
N TYR A 303 8.38 10.07 -20.99
CA TYR A 303 8.00 10.39 -19.61
C TYR A 303 7.06 11.60 -19.62
N PRO A 304 5.91 11.54 -18.91
CA PRO A 304 5.07 12.71 -18.71
C PRO A 304 5.84 13.80 -17.95
N GLU A 305 5.53 15.06 -18.26
CA GLU A 305 6.23 16.22 -17.70
C GLU A 305 5.66 16.61 -16.32
N GLU A 306 6.36 17.48 -15.61
CA GLU A 306 5.84 18.05 -14.36
C GLU A 306 4.46 18.67 -14.59
N LYS A 307 3.53 18.42 -13.68
CA LYS A 307 2.13 18.88 -13.73
C LYS A 307 1.25 18.19 -14.77
N ASP A 308 1.74 17.22 -15.53
CA ASP A 308 0.88 16.41 -16.38
C ASP A 308 -0.09 15.57 -15.59
N GLU A 309 -1.31 15.47 -16.11
CA GLU A 309 -2.38 14.64 -15.57
C GLU A 309 -2.16 13.19 -16.00
N VAL A 310 -2.11 12.28 -15.02
CA VAL A 310 -1.82 10.86 -15.23
C VAL A 310 -2.89 9.98 -14.63
N VAL A 311 -3.12 8.83 -15.27
CA VAL A 311 -4.01 7.78 -14.77
C VAL A 311 -3.18 6.80 -13.95
N LEU A 312 -3.59 6.60 -12.70
CA LEU A 312 -2.98 5.70 -11.74
C LEU A 312 -3.85 4.46 -11.52
N ALA A 313 -3.20 3.32 -11.43
CA ALA A 313 -3.76 2.06 -10.92
C ALA A 313 -2.85 1.50 -9.83
N PHE A 314 -3.34 0.54 -9.07
CA PHE A 314 -2.62 -0.06 -7.95
C PHE A 314 -2.57 -1.57 -8.13
N LEU A 315 -1.38 -2.17 -8.02
CA LEU A 315 -1.23 -3.62 -8.11
C LEU A 315 -1.94 -4.28 -6.94
N GLU A 316 -2.77 -5.29 -7.21
CA GLU A 316 -3.56 -6.03 -6.20
C GLU A 316 -4.37 -5.14 -5.25
N ASP A 317 -4.85 -4.00 -5.74
CA ASP A 317 -5.52 -2.96 -4.93
C ASP A 317 -4.64 -2.42 -3.77
N ASP A 318 -3.32 -2.63 -3.79
CA ASP A 318 -2.42 -2.20 -2.72
C ASP A 318 -1.93 -0.77 -2.96
N PRO A 319 -2.29 0.20 -2.08
CA PRO A 319 -1.94 1.62 -2.23
C PRO A 319 -0.43 1.90 -2.23
N ARG A 320 0.40 0.94 -1.81
CA ARG A 320 1.86 1.06 -1.77
C ARG A 320 2.52 0.82 -3.13
N TYR A 321 1.79 0.23 -4.08
CA TYR A 321 2.32 -0.15 -5.40
C TYR A 321 1.57 0.52 -6.55
N PRO A 322 1.66 1.87 -6.69
CA PRO A 322 1.01 2.58 -7.80
C PRO A 322 1.76 2.40 -9.13
N ILE A 323 0.99 2.39 -10.21
CA ILE A 323 1.44 2.33 -11.60
C ILE A 323 0.75 3.44 -12.39
N ILE A 324 1.52 4.18 -13.18
CA ILE A 324 1.00 5.10 -14.19
C ILE A 324 0.64 4.28 -15.43
N LEU A 325 -0.63 4.28 -15.81
CA LEU A 325 -1.13 3.62 -17.03
C LEU A 325 -0.93 4.48 -18.28
N GLY A 326 -0.92 5.80 -18.12
CA GLY A 326 -0.77 6.77 -19.18
C GLY A 326 -1.01 8.20 -18.71
N ALA A 327 -0.85 9.15 -19.62
CA ALA A 327 -1.11 10.57 -19.41
C ALA A 327 -2.32 11.02 -20.25
N MET A 328 -2.96 12.11 -19.83
CA MET A 328 -4.13 12.66 -20.50
C MET A 328 -3.96 14.15 -20.80
N HIS A 329 -4.46 14.56 -21.97
CA HIS A 329 -4.68 15.96 -22.27
C HIS A 329 -5.92 16.48 -21.54
N ASN A 330 -5.89 17.75 -21.17
CA ASN A 330 -6.98 18.43 -20.47
C ASN A 330 -7.03 19.91 -20.93
N PRO A 331 -7.99 20.73 -20.47
CA PRO A 331 -8.08 22.13 -20.88
C PRO A 331 -6.85 22.99 -20.53
N ILE A 332 -6.04 22.59 -19.54
CA ILE A 332 -4.80 23.29 -19.15
C ILE A 332 -3.65 22.85 -20.08
N ASN A 333 -3.56 21.55 -20.35
CA ASN A 333 -2.58 20.91 -21.25
C ASN A 333 -3.30 20.36 -22.48
N PRO A 334 -3.78 21.25 -23.39
CA PRO A 334 -4.54 20.83 -24.55
C PRO A 334 -3.70 19.95 -25.47
N ALA A 335 -4.36 19.04 -26.18
CA ALA A 335 -3.72 18.26 -27.22
C ALA A 335 -3.10 19.18 -28.30
N PRO A 336 -1.96 18.79 -28.89
CA PRO A 336 -1.40 19.51 -30.04
C PRO A 336 -2.45 19.65 -31.17
N ASN A 337 -2.36 20.75 -31.94
CA ASN A 337 -3.49 21.31 -32.70
C ASN A 337 -4.13 20.38 -33.78
N ALA A 338 -5.21 20.90 -34.39
CA ALA A 338 -6.02 20.33 -35.45
C ALA A 338 -5.31 19.85 -36.75
N GLU A 339 -4.02 20.09 -37.00
CA GLU A 339 -3.29 19.46 -38.11
C GLU A 339 -3.26 17.92 -37.95
N LEU A 340 -3.33 17.42 -36.71
CA LEU A 340 -3.56 16.01 -36.40
C LEU A 340 -5.01 15.54 -36.64
N ASN A 341 -5.97 16.41 -36.98
CA ASN A 341 -7.32 15.93 -37.33
C ASN A 341 -7.33 15.22 -38.70
N LYS A 342 -6.33 15.49 -39.56
CA LYS A 342 -6.15 14.80 -40.84
C LYS A 342 -4.95 13.86 -40.87
N GLY A 343 -3.98 14.04 -39.96
CA GLY A 343 -2.78 13.20 -39.83
C GLY A 343 -2.71 12.43 -38.51
N ARG A 344 -1.65 11.65 -38.30
CA ARG A 344 -1.29 11.09 -36.98
C ARG A 344 0.19 11.34 -36.74
N GLY A 345 0.62 11.48 -35.49
CA GLY A 345 2.02 11.74 -35.24
C GLY A 345 2.39 11.97 -33.79
N ILE A 346 3.67 12.26 -33.59
CA ILE A 346 4.27 12.61 -32.32
C ILE A 346 4.69 14.08 -32.41
N VAL A 347 4.24 14.88 -31.43
CA VAL A 347 4.62 16.28 -31.29
C VAL A 347 5.24 16.45 -29.92
N ILE A 348 6.47 16.96 -29.88
CA ILE A 348 7.22 17.21 -28.65
C ILE A 348 7.55 18.70 -28.60
N LYS A 349 7.17 19.35 -27.50
CA LYS A 349 7.48 20.76 -27.28
C LYS A 349 8.27 20.92 -26.00
N HIS A 350 9.49 21.44 -26.12
CA HIS A 350 10.38 21.68 -24.97
C HIS A 350 11.18 22.96 -25.22
N ASP A 351 11.30 23.83 -24.21
CA ASP A 351 12.03 25.11 -24.29
C ASP A 351 11.70 25.99 -25.51
N GLY A 352 10.41 26.07 -25.86
CA GLY A 352 9.91 26.84 -27.00
C GLY A 352 10.26 26.26 -28.38
N LYS A 353 10.94 25.11 -28.43
CA LYS A 353 11.19 24.33 -29.64
C LYS A 353 10.11 23.27 -29.78
N THR A 354 9.53 23.16 -30.97
CA THR A 354 8.52 22.15 -31.28
C THR A 354 9.02 21.23 -32.38
N GLN A 355 8.98 19.94 -32.14
CA GLN A 355 9.43 18.89 -33.05
C GLN A 355 8.24 18.01 -33.43
N TYR A 356 8.13 17.69 -34.71
CA TYR A 356 7.01 16.96 -35.28
C TYR A 356 7.51 15.76 -36.07
N LEU A 357 6.88 14.61 -35.84
CA LEU A 357 6.88 13.44 -36.71
C LEU A 357 5.42 13.17 -37.10
N LEU A 358 5.04 13.50 -38.33
CA LEU A 358 3.66 13.44 -38.78
C LEU A 358 3.49 12.54 -40.01
N LEU A 359 2.38 11.82 -40.02
CA LEU A 359 1.91 10.94 -41.08
C LEU A 359 0.59 11.51 -41.59
N HIS A 360 0.62 12.15 -42.75
CA HIS A 360 -0.55 12.74 -43.39
C HIS A 360 -0.89 12.00 -44.68
N PRO A 361 -2.16 11.65 -44.92
CA PRO A 361 -2.59 11.09 -46.20
C PRO A 361 -2.29 12.01 -47.39
N ASP A 362 -2.48 13.32 -47.22
CA ASP A 362 -2.37 14.31 -48.30
C ASP A 362 -0.97 14.96 -48.41
N GLU A 363 -0.24 15.06 -47.29
CA GLU A 363 1.07 15.71 -47.22
C GLU A 363 2.25 14.72 -47.15
N GLY A 364 1.98 13.43 -46.95
CA GLY A 364 3.01 12.40 -46.81
C GLY A 364 3.60 12.33 -45.41
N ILE A 365 4.86 11.89 -45.30
CA ILE A 365 5.60 11.80 -44.04
C ILE A 365 6.36 13.11 -43.84
N VAL A 366 6.07 13.81 -42.74
CA VAL A 366 6.65 15.12 -42.44
C VAL A 366 7.47 15.04 -41.16
N PHE A 367 8.75 15.40 -41.26
CA PHE A 367 9.61 15.70 -40.12
C PHE A 367 9.84 17.21 -40.08
N LYS A 368 9.54 17.84 -38.96
CA LYS A 368 9.59 19.30 -38.83
C LYS A 368 10.13 19.71 -37.48
N GLU A 369 10.88 20.80 -37.45
CA GLU A 369 11.29 21.48 -36.22
C GLU A 369 11.05 22.98 -36.37
N GLU A 370 10.52 23.61 -35.32
CA GLU A 370 10.25 25.05 -35.27
C GLU A 370 10.73 25.65 -33.94
N LYS A 371 11.37 26.83 -34.04
CA LYS A 371 11.68 27.68 -32.88
C LYS A 371 11.65 29.16 -33.32
N GLY A 372 10.52 29.82 -33.10
CA GLY A 372 10.32 31.19 -33.59
C GLY A 372 10.24 31.23 -35.12
N GLU A 373 11.07 32.06 -35.76
CA GLU A 373 11.15 32.14 -37.23
C GLU A 373 12.00 31.01 -37.85
N ASP A 374 12.83 30.35 -37.04
CA ASP A 374 13.68 29.27 -37.49
C ASP A 374 12.88 27.99 -37.71
N ASN A 375 13.04 27.39 -38.89
CA ASN A 375 12.35 26.16 -39.24
C ASN A 375 13.21 25.24 -40.13
N SER A 376 13.00 23.94 -39.93
CA SER A 376 13.55 22.87 -40.76
C SER A 376 12.43 21.88 -41.08
N LYS A 377 12.34 21.44 -42.35
CA LYS A 377 11.31 20.52 -42.81
C LYS A 377 11.90 19.49 -43.78
N LEU A 378 11.54 18.22 -43.58
CA LEU A 378 11.78 17.11 -44.49
C LEU A 378 10.42 16.46 -44.80
N VAL A 379 10.08 16.32 -46.08
CA VAL A 379 8.81 15.72 -46.53
C VAL A 379 9.07 14.61 -47.52
N LEU A 380 8.47 13.45 -47.29
CA LEU A 380 8.38 12.35 -48.24
C LEU A 380 6.94 12.23 -48.71
N LYS A 381 6.68 12.54 -49.99
CA LYS A 381 5.31 12.58 -50.54
C LYS A 381 5.28 11.96 -51.93
N GLN A 382 4.67 10.78 -52.07
CA GLN A 382 4.34 10.17 -53.37
C GLN A 382 5.49 10.17 -54.41
N GLY A 383 6.73 9.91 -53.97
CA GLY A 383 7.92 9.91 -54.83
C GLY A 383 8.74 11.20 -54.80
N GLU A 384 8.21 12.27 -54.19
CA GLU A 384 8.93 13.52 -53.94
C GLU A 384 9.65 13.49 -52.59
N LEU A 385 10.86 14.04 -52.56
CA LEU A 385 11.64 14.31 -51.36
C LEU A 385 11.92 15.81 -51.30
N LEU A 386 11.32 16.50 -50.33
CA LEU A 386 11.49 17.94 -50.15
C LEU A 386 12.28 18.24 -48.88
N THR A 387 13.31 19.07 -48.99
CA THR A 387 14.13 19.53 -47.87
C THR A 387 14.12 21.06 -47.81
N GLN A 388 13.87 21.60 -46.62
CA GLN A 388 13.89 23.04 -46.37
C GLN A 388 14.57 23.33 -45.03
N SER A 389 15.39 24.37 -44.98
CA SER A 389 16.07 24.87 -43.79
C SER A 389 16.13 26.39 -43.87
N SER A 390 15.83 27.09 -42.78
CA SER A 390 15.93 28.55 -42.70
C SER A 390 17.36 29.06 -42.54
N LYS A 391 18.33 28.18 -42.23
CA LYS A 391 19.73 28.56 -41.95
C LYS A 391 20.72 27.85 -42.87
N LYS A 392 21.12 26.64 -42.50
CA LYS A 392 22.15 25.86 -43.18
C LYS A 392 21.61 24.47 -43.47
N THR A 393 21.94 23.96 -44.66
CA THR A 393 21.83 22.54 -45.00
C THR A 393 23.24 22.05 -45.32
N GLU A 394 23.66 20.98 -44.67
CA GLU A 394 24.99 20.39 -44.84
C GLU A 394 24.83 18.89 -45.08
N ILE A 395 25.55 18.38 -46.08
CA ILE A 395 25.58 16.95 -46.43
C ILE A 395 27.04 16.51 -46.33
N ASP A 396 27.37 15.77 -45.28
CA ASP A 396 28.68 15.17 -45.09
C ASP A 396 28.60 13.67 -45.36
N ALA A 397 29.37 13.21 -46.34
CA ALA A 397 29.41 11.83 -46.76
C ALA A 397 30.79 11.49 -47.33
N LYS A 398 31.23 10.25 -47.10
CA LYS A 398 32.47 9.72 -47.70
C LYS A 398 32.40 9.74 -49.23
N ASP A 399 31.26 9.33 -49.77
CA ASP A 399 30.95 9.35 -51.20
C ASP A 399 29.53 9.92 -51.38
N LEU A 400 29.38 10.95 -52.21
CA LEU A 400 28.08 11.56 -52.54
C LEU A 400 27.85 11.45 -54.05
N LEU A 401 26.73 10.82 -54.42
CA LEU A 401 26.30 10.65 -55.81
C LEU A 401 24.90 11.23 -55.98
N LEU A 402 24.78 12.29 -56.80
CA LEU A 402 23.51 12.87 -57.19
C LEU A 402 23.26 12.52 -58.66
N LYS A 403 22.12 11.89 -58.96
CA LYS A 403 21.71 11.49 -60.31
C LYS A 403 20.26 11.91 -60.53
N GLY A 404 20.00 12.42 -61.73
CA GLY A 404 18.66 12.72 -62.23
C GLY A 404 18.77 13.02 -63.71
N ASP A 405 17.66 12.93 -64.43
CA ASP A 405 17.61 13.31 -65.84
C ASP A 405 17.96 14.80 -66.02
N ASN A 406 17.58 15.62 -65.02
CA ASN A 406 17.94 17.02 -64.92
C ASN A 406 18.53 17.31 -63.53
N LEU A 407 19.65 18.02 -63.49
CA LEU A 407 20.28 18.51 -62.25
C LEU A 407 20.46 20.02 -62.31
N GLU A 408 19.92 20.73 -61.33
CA GLU A 408 20.03 22.18 -61.20
C GLU A 408 20.56 22.56 -59.81
N ILE A 409 21.61 23.38 -59.79
CA ILE A 409 22.23 23.92 -58.57
C ILE A 409 22.26 25.43 -58.68
N ARG A 410 21.60 26.13 -57.74
CA ARG A 410 21.49 27.59 -57.72
C ARG A 410 22.02 28.15 -56.40
N GLY A 411 22.85 29.18 -56.48
CA GLY A 411 23.26 30.02 -55.36
C GLY A 411 22.99 31.48 -55.71
N ALA A 412 22.30 32.22 -54.84
CA ALA A 412 21.98 33.61 -55.11
C ALA A 412 23.22 34.52 -55.12
N ASN A 413 24.19 34.21 -54.25
CA ASN A 413 25.44 34.97 -54.13
C ASN A 413 26.61 34.22 -54.78
N ASP A 414 26.84 32.96 -54.40
CA ASP A 414 27.97 32.16 -54.85
C ASP A 414 27.66 30.65 -54.94
N VAL A 415 28.44 29.95 -55.77
CA VAL A 415 28.49 28.48 -55.86
C VAL A 415 29.96 28.06 -55.87
N LEU A 416 30.40 27.35 -54.83
CA LEU A 416 31.81 26.97 -54.64
C LEU A 416 32.01 25.45 -54.72
N ILE A 417 32.76 24.98 -55.72
CA ILE A 417 33.11 23.56 -55.91
C ILE A 417 34.60 23.38 -55.66
N LYS A 418 34.96 22.58 -54.64
CA LYS A 418 36.35 22.30 -54.25
C LYS A 418 36.62 20.80 -54.29
N GLY A 419 37.73 20.41 -54.92
CA GLY A 419 38.21 19.03 -54.92
C GLY A 419 39.64 18.95 -55.43
N ARG A 420 40.37 17.90 -55.04
CA ARG A 420 41.74 17.65 -55.58
C ARG A 420 41.73 17.46 -57.11
N LYS A 421 40.63 16.90 -57.63
CA LYS A 421 40.38 16.73 -59.06
C LYS A 421 38.90 16.95 -59.35
N VAL A 422 38.58 17.95 -60.16
CA VAL A 422 37.23 18.23 -60.65
C VAL A 422 37.16 17.83 -62.12
N LYS A 423 36.17 17.02 -62.50
CA LYS A 423 35.91 16.63 -63.90
C LYS A 423 34.53 17.12 -64.29
N LEU A 424 34.44 17.86 -65.38
CA LEU A 424 33.18 18.23 -66.02
C LEU A 424 33.19 17.56 -67.39
N ASN A 425 32.34 16.54 -67.55
CA ASN A 425 32.14 15.88 -68.83
C ASN A 425 30.88 16.48 -69.45
N GLN A 426 30.98 16.90 -70.71
CA GLN A 426 29.84 17.38 -71.49
C GLN A 426 29.17 16.23 -72.23
#